data_AF-A0AAU5JUA9-F1
#
_entry.id   AF-A0AAU5JUA9-F1
#
_cell.length_a   1.000
_cell.length_b   1.000
_cell.length_c   1.000
_cell.angle_alpha   90.00
_cell.angle_beta   90.00
_cell.angle_gamma   90.00
#
_symmetry.space_group_name_H-M   'P 1'
#
loop_
_entity.id
_entity.type
_entity.pdbx_description
1 polymer ?
#
loop_
_entity_poly.entity_id
_entity_poly.type
_entity_poly.pdbx_seq_one_letter_code
_entity_poly.pdbx_strand_id
1 'polypeptide(L)'
;MGTDDKQATASVTADVSATATSAVKRYAIAPGYRVNVRSGPSTQYSIVRSLAAGSTVPIHCQKPGEWVSGPYGTTNLWDNIAPGEYISDAYVKTGSDGYVAPRCA
;
A
#
# COMPACT_ATOMS: atom_id res chain seq x y z
N MET A 1 -50.44 26.66 -14.90
CA MET A 1 -50.14 25.83 -13.71
C MET A 1 -50.55 24.41 -14.05
N GLY A 2 -49.60 23.48 -14.12
CA GLY A 2 -49.83 22.08 -14.47
C GLY A 2 -48.79 21.55 -15.46
N THR A 3 -47.59 21.37 -14.93
CA THR A 3 -46.45 20.50 -15.30
C THR A 3 -46.79 19.33 -16.25
N ASP A 4 -46.03 19.10 -17.34
CA ASP A 4 -44.85 18.19 -17.45
C ASP A 4 -45.22 16.73 -17.07
N ASP A 5 -45.01 15.69 -17.88
CA ASP A 5 -43.69 15.18 -18.30
C ASP A 5 -43.80 14.19 -19.47
N LYS A 6 -42.89 14.35 -20.45
CA LYS A 6 -42.56 13.36 -21.47
C LYS A 6 -41.76 12.22 -20.83
N GLN A 7 -42.29 11.00 -20.85
CA GLN A 7 -41.48 9.82 -20.50
C GLN A 7 -40.66 9.39 -21.71
N ALA A 8 -39.38 9.79 -21.72
CA ALA A 8 -38.39 9.37 -22.69
C ALA A 8 -37.69 8.07 -22.22
N THR A 9 -37.46 7.21 -23.20
CA THR A 9 -36.77 5.92 -23.19
C THR A 9 -35.41 5.97 -22.48
N ALA A 10 -35.23 5.12 -21.46
CA ALA A 10 -33.95 4.89 -20.81
C ALA A 10 -33.05 4.00 -21.70
N SER A 11 -32.11 4.63 -22.39
CA SER A 11 -30.95 3.96 -22.97
C SER A 11 -30.02 3.54 -21.82
N VAL A 12 -29.87 2.24 -21.58
CA VAL A 12 -28.87 1.71 -20.67
C VAL A 12 -27.50 1.87 -21.34
N THR A 13 -26.85 3.01 -21.11
CA THR A 13 -25.43 3.16 -21.41
C THR A 13 -24.70 2.38 -20.32
N ALA A 14 -24.16 1.21 -20.68
CA ALA A 14 -23.20 0.51 -19.85
C ALA A 14 -22.01 1.45 -19.60
N ASP A 15 -21.92 1.97 -18.38
CA ASP A 15 -20.69 2.56 -17.86
C ASP A 15 -19.66 1.43 -17.81
N VAL A 16 -18.86 1.31 -18.87
CA VAL A 16 -17.62 0.57 -18.80
C VAL A 16 -16.68 1.44 -17.97
N SER A 17 -16.85 1.37 -16.65
CA SER A 17 -15.84 1.80 -15.69
C SER A 17 -14.55 1.08 -16.05
N ALA A 18 -13.71 1.75 -16.84
CA ALA A 18 -12.38 1.29 -17.13
C ALA A 18 -11.66 1.21 -15.79
N THR A 19 -11.51 0.00 -15.26
CA THR A 19 -10.63 -0.26 -14.13
C THR A 19 -9.23 0.09 -14.60
N ALA A 20 -8.82 1.32 -14.33
CA ALA A 20 -7.43 1.72 -14.42
C ALA A 20 -6.68 0.85 -13.40
N THR A 21 -5.99 -0.18 -13.87
CA THR A 21 -5.05 -0.91 -13.04
C THR A 21 -3.93 0.06 -12.71
N SER A 22 -4.03 0.74 -11.56
CA SER A 22 -2.95 1.57 -11.06
C SER A 22 -1.70 0.69 -10.97
N ALA A 23 -0.69 1.00 -11.78
CA ALA A 23 0.59 0.34 -11.68
C ALA A 23 1.15 0.65 -10.28
N VAL A 24 1.12 -0.32 -9.38
CA VAL A 24 1.61 -0.14 -8.02
C VAL A 24 3.13 0.03 -8.07
N LYS A 25 3.61 1.16 -7.59
CA LYS A 25 5.04 1.45 -7.57
C LYS A 25 5.75 0.43 -6.69
N ARG A 26 6.85 -0.12 -7.22
CA ARG A 26 7.67 -1.09 -6.52
C ARG A 26 8.95 -0.45 -6.02
N TYR A 27 9.38 -0.87 -4.84
CA TYR A 27 10.53 -0.35 -4.15
C TYR A 27 11.45 -1.50 -3.77
N ALA A 28 12.75 -1.27 -3.85
CA ALA A 28 13.74 -2.24 -3.43
C ALA A 28 13.87 -2.24 -1.91
N ILE A 29 14.00 -3.43 -1.31
CA ILE A 29 14.41 -3.51 0.09
C ILE A 29 15.91 -3.23 0.22
N ALA A 30 16.35 -2.93 1.43
CA ALA A 30 17.76 -2.68 1.71
C ALA A 30 18.67 -3.84 1.26
N PRO A 31 19.75 -3.56 0.51
CA PRO A 31 20.66 -4.60 0.03
C PRO A 31 21.35 -5.30 1.20
N GLY A 32 21.46 -6.62 1.12
CA GLY A 32 22.06 -7.44 2.19
C GLY A 32 21.15 -7.76 3.37
N TYR A 33 19.93 -7.23 3.43
CA TYR A 33 19.00 -7.49 4.52
C TYR A 33 17.91 -8.49 4.13
N ARG A 34 17.68 -9.48 5.00
CA ARG A 34 16.44 -10.25 5.01
C ARG A 34 15.42 -9.48 5.83
N VAL A 35 14.21 -9.28 5.28
CA VAL A 35 13.16 -8.48 5.92
C VAL A 35 11.96 -9.35 6.21
N ASN A 36 11.40 -9.22 7.42
CA ASN A 36 10.22 -9.96 7.83
C ASN A 36 8.95 -9.18 7.50
N VAL A 37 8.03 -9.86 6.83
CA VAL A 37 6.67 -9.38 6.57
C VAL A 37 5.80 -9.83 7.74
N ARG A 38 5.08 -8.89 8.33
CA ARG A 38 4.28 -9.08 9.54
C ARG A 38 2.80 -8.90 9.25
N SER A 39 1.96 -9.47 10.11
CA SER A 39 0.50 -9.37 9.98
C SER A 39 -0.08 -8.02 10.43
N GLY A 40 0.77 -7.10 10.90
CA GLY A 40 0.36 -5.77 11.34
C GLY A 40 1.53 -4.81 11.51
N PRO A 41 1.26 -3.53 11.79
CA PRO A 41 2.25 -2.46 11.82
C PRO A 41 3.02 -2.40 13.17
N SER A 42 3.55 -3.53 13.62
CA SER A 42 4.39 -3.64 14.82
C SER A 42 5.20 -4.93 14.81
N THR A 43 6.35 -4.92 15.48
CA THR A 43 7.22 -6.09 15.67
C THR A 43 6.58 -7.17 16.55
N GLN A 44 5.51 -6.85 17.27
CA GLN A 44 4.73 -7.79 18.08
C GLN A 44 3.79 -8.67 17.24
N TYR A 45 3.46 -8.26 16.01
CA TYR A 45 2.67 -9.08 15.10
C TYR A 45 3.48 -10.25 14.55
N SER A 46 2.80 -11.38 14.35
CA SER A 46 3.38 -12.60 13.79
C SER A 46 4.00 -12.35 12.41
N ILE A 47 5.13 -13.02 12.16
CA ILE A 47 5.77 -13.02 10.84
C ILE A 47 4.94 -13.91 9.92
N VAL A 48 4.44 -13.35 8.82
CA VAL A 48 3.66 -14.07 7.80
C VAL A 48 4.59 -14.69 6.75
N ARG A 49 5.67 -13.98 6.39
CA ARG A 49 6.74 -14.49 5.54
C ARG A 49 8.01 -13.64 5.66
N SER A 50 9.09 -14.07 5.02
CA SER A 50 10.34 -13.29 4.93
C SER A 50 10.76 -13.06 3.48
N LEU A 51 11.29 -11.87 3.21
CA LEU A 51 11.83 -11.46 1.93
C LEU A 51 13.35 -11.64 1.94
N ALA A 52 13.89 -12.22 0.86
CA ALA A 52 15.33 -12.32 0.66
C ALA A 52 15.94 -10.96 0.30
N ALA A 53 17.22 -10.77 0.60
CA ALA A 53 17.96 -9.56 0.22
C ALA A 53 17.84 -9.28 -1.29
N GLY A 54 17.66 -8.00 -1.65
CA GLY A 54 17.48 -7.58 -3.04
C GLY A 54 16.06 -7.77 -3.59
N SER A 55 15.09 -8.22 -2.78
CA SER A 55 13.68 -8.29 -3.19
C SER A 55 13.10 -6.90 -3.47
N THR A 56 12.06 -6.85 -4.30
CA THR A 56 11.25 -5.63 -4.51
C THR A 56 9.81 -5.86 -4.07
N VAL A 57 9.25 -4.89 -3.38
CA VAL A 57 7.88 -4.92 -2.85
C VAL A 57 7.02 -3.84 -3.49
N PRO A 58 5.74 -4.12 -3.79
CA PRO A 58 4.79 -3.06 -4.10
C PRO A 58 4.37 -2.37 -2.79
N ILE A 59 4.12 -1.06 -2.81
CA ILE A 59 3.49 -0.37 -1.67
C ILE A 59 2.08 0.03 -2.09
N HIS A 60 1.07 -0.61 -1.49
CA HIS A 60 -0.33 -0.32 -1.78
C HIS A 60 -0.83 0.86 -0.94
N CYS A 61 -0.51 0.85 0.34
CA CYS A 61 -0.84 1.90 1.28
C CYS A 61 0.15 1.88 2.45
N GLN A 62 0.17 2.95 3.24
CA GLN A 62 1.02 3.07 4.42
C GLN A 62 0.21 3.34 5.67
N LYS A 63 0.68 2.82 6.81
CA LYS A 63 0.02 2.99 8.11
C LYS A 63 1.07 3.30 9.18
N PRO A 64 0.79 4.25 10.10
CA PRO A 64 1.66 4.44 11.26
C PRO A 64 1.55 3.25 12.22
N GLY A 65 2.65 2.93 12.89
CA GLY A 65 2.79 1.80 13.77
C GLY A 65 3.90 1.95 14.79
N GLU A 66 4.53 0.83 15.16
CA GLU A 66 5.71 0.82 16.03
C GLU A 66 6.90 1.50 15.36
N TRP A 67 7.69 2.24 16.13
CA TRP A 67 8.96 2.80 15.68
C TRP A 67 10.00 1.70 15.49
N VAL A 68 10.56 1.64 14.30
CA VAL A 68 11.60 0.66 13.94
C VAL A 68 12.80 1.40 13.38
N SER A 69 13.99 1.04 13.85
CA SER A 69 15.26 1.50 13.31
C SER A 69 15.79 0.48 12.31
N GLY A 70 16.22 0.98 11.15
CA GLY A 70 16.74 0.16 10.08
C GLY A 70 17.78 0.90 9.23
N PRO A 71 18.21 0.30 8.11
CA PRO A 71 19.27 0.83 7.25
C PRO A 71 18.94 2.19 6.61
N TYR A 72 17.65 2.55 6.50
CA TYR A 72 17.21 3.85 5.98
C TYR A 72 16.79 4.84 7.08
N GLY A 73 17.10 4.56 8.35
CA GLY A 73 16.79 5.43 9.48
C GLY A 73 15.73 4.84 10.41
N THR A 74 15.15 5.70 11.25
CA THR A 74 14.12 5.33 12.23
C THR A 74 12.79 5.91 11.79
N THR A 75 11.79 5.05 11.56
CA THR A 75 10.45 5.44 11.11
C THR A 75 9.38 4.65 11.85
N ASN A 76 8.20 5.24 11.98
CA ASN A 76 6.98 4.55 12.42
C ASN A 76 6.06 4.20 11.25
N LEU A 77 6.52 4.38 10.01
CA LEU A 77 5.74 4.02 8.82
C LEU A 77 5.90 2.53 8.51
N TRP A 78 4.75 1.92 8.23
CA TRP A 78 4.64 0.53 7.81
C TRP A 78 3.97 0.48 6.44
N ASP A 79 4.63 -0.19 5.50
CA ASP A 79 4.20 -0.38 4.13
C ASP A 79 3.34 -1.62 4.01
N ASN A 80 2.11 -1.46 3.52
CA ASN A 80 1.27 -2.58 3.14
C ASN A 80 1.65 -3.09 1.75
N ILE A 81 2.14 -4.33 1.68
CA ILE A 81 2.64 -4.94 0.44
C ILE A 81 1.70 -5.99 -0.14
N ALA A 82 0.69 -6.38 0.63
CA ALA A 82 -0.42 -7.26 0.28
C ALA A 82 -1.48 -7.19 1.41
N PRO A 83 -2.71 -7.71 1.21
CA PRO A 83 -3.75 -7.67 2.24
C PRO A 83 -3.27 -8.26 3.58
N GLY A 84 -3.20 -7.44 4.62
CA GLY A 84 -2.72 -7.84 5.94
C GLY A 84 -1.21 -8.06 6.07
N GLU A 85 -0.42 -7.79 5.03
CA GLU A 85 1.03 -7.96 5.02
C GLU A 85 1.74 -6.59 5.11
N TYR A 86 2.55 -6.42 6.14
CA TYR A 86 3.23 -5.17 6.44
C TYR A 86 4.74 -5.36 6.61
N ILE A 87 5.51 -4.38 6.14
CA ILE A 87 6.96 -4.28 6.31
C ILE A 87 7.26 -2.87 6.82
N SER A 88 8.26 -2.72 7.69
CA SER A 88 8.70 -1.40 8.12
C SER A 88 9.40 -0.67 6.97
N ASP A 89 9.00 0.59 6.74
CA ASP A 89 9.60 1.50 5.76
C ASP A 89 11.11 1.73 6.04
N ALA A 90 11.58 1.49 7.27
CA ALA A 90 13.00 1.54 7.65
C ALA A 90 13.90 0.62 6.80
N TYR A 91 13.31 -0.39 6.15
CA TYR A 91 13.99 -1.36 5.30
C TYR A 91 13.65 -1.24 3.81
N VAL A 92 12.80 -0.28 3.41
CA VAL A 92 12.37 -0.08 2.03
C VAL A 92 12.97 1.21 1.49
N LYS A 93 13.60 1.15 0.31
CA LYS A 93 14.21 2.32 -0.32
C LYS A 93 13.14 3.14 -1.04
N THR A 94 12.32 3.87 -0.27
CA THR A 94 11.26 4.74 -0.77
C THR A 94 11.78 6.10 -1.23
N GLY A 95 12.89 6.57 -0.63
CA GLY A 95 13.53 7.86 -0.92
C GLY A 95 12.84 9.04 -0.24
N SER A 96 11.95 8.79 0.72
CA SER A 96 11.27 9.80 1.53
C SER A 96 11.11 9.27 2.96
N ASP A 97 11.23 10.15 3.95
CA ASP A 97 10.91 9.83 5.35
C ASP A 97 9.40 9.94 5.65
N GLY A 98 8.59 10.25 4.62
CA GLY A 98 7.16 10.45 4.70
C GLY A 98 6.36 9.43 3.89
N TYR A 99 5.07 9.71 3.73
CA TYR A 99 4.18 8.86 2.95
C TYR A 99 4.53 8.93 1.46
N VAL A 100 4.87 7.79 0.87
CA VAL A 100 5.03 7.58 -0.58
C VAL A 100 3.82 6.91 -1.24
N ALA A 101 2.88 6.43 -0.42
CA ALA A 101 1.61 5.83 -0.82
C ALA A 101 0.45 6.40 0.02
N PRO A 102 -0.81 6.29 -0.43
CA PRO A 102 -1.96 6.71 0.36
C PRO A 102 -2.02 5.98 1.72
N ARG A 103 -2.74 6.57 2.67
CA ARG A 103 -2.95 5.93 3.98
C ARG A 103 -3.85 4.71 3.85
N CYS A 104 -3.51 3.63 4.55
CA CYS A 104 -4.40 2.50 4.67
C CYS A 104 -5.69 2.93 5.38
N ALA A 105 -6.82 2.40 4.92
CA ALA A 105 -8.13 2.61 5.54
C ALA A 105 -8.23 1.93 6.92
#